data_AF-A0A9D4Z2Q7-F1
#
_entry.id   AF-A0A9D4Z2Q7-F1
#
_cell.length_a   1.000
_cell.length_b   1.000
_cell.length_c   1.000
_cell.angle_alpha   90.00
_cell.angle_beta   90.00
_cell.angle_gamma   90.00
#
_symmetry.space_group_name_H-M   'P 1'
#
loop_
_entity.id
_entity.type
_entity.pdbx_description
1 polymer ?
#
loop_
_entity_poly.entity_id
_entity_poly.type
_entity_poly.pdbx_seq_one_letter_code
_entity_poly.pdbx_strand_id
1 'polypeptide(L)'
;MGTAAVQRRRRAALVSTCLVLALATISTAQACTSYIVAAHASTDGSVLIGRNDDGEGAVAPNWLVHHPARDGPAPFTANLNSLTLLLPGPGLAYFSLPSGPLADPSSGRNTTGEAAGWNSAGVAVSATESIYNSAAALAADPFNEVDGIIEDAIPSLLLPQATSARHAVQLLGDLVTQRGAGEAFGVLAGDAEEAWYLETGSGHHWLAQRVPRRQYFVSANQGRLQEADLGDTSSTLSSPGLLRFAEEAGLWDPHSGRPFNFFSTFMRDGPQDTDYSHPRLCLLHRLWGSLPTASACANIRKLPTFAQPWPRTLGVRDVKAAMRNHWDGSSHDPYLHQHPDEPWRPIALLRTSMAHVTQLRPLSANLPDALSIITHVSLATPKLAPFIPLYKGLPPHALPPELTAAKERRPDGVSLFWRARRLQALVFRDWKRLAGPAATAIVAFERRLEERDLPKFERSTYARAVDKGGEAGGERALAALTAHVCQQAGKLLDRLAADAADALGLPGVPSDQDMLEMLEEAAEAYSFEPAESSSSGRGVRYAAAGIGLAGGGGGGSSIAAS
;
A
#
# COMPACT_ATOMS: atom_id res chain seq x y z
N MET A 1 47.52 -31.70 -65.12
CA MET A 1 47.71 -33.04 -64.52
C MET A 1 47.91 -32.88 -63.02
N GLY A 2 47.12 -33.60 -62.21
CA GLY A 2 47.35 -33.92 -60.77
C GLY A 2 47.37 -32.75 -59.77
N THR A 3 46.31 -32.47 -59.00
CA THR A 3 45.91 -33.07 -57.70
C THR A 3 46.79 -32.72 -56.49
N ALA A 4 46.21 -31.95 -55.54
CA ALA A 4 46.23 -32.11 -54.07
C ALA A 4 45.88 -30.74 -53.43
N ALA A 5 44.63 -30.41 -53.12
CA ALA A 5 43.88 -30.80 -51.91
C ALA A 5 44.59 -30.43 -50.59
N VAL A 6 43.97 -29.55 -49.79
CA VAL A 6 43.53 -29.79 -48.39
C VAL A 6 43.22 -28.45 -47.68
N GLN A 7 42.06 -28.44 -46.99
CA GLN A 7 41.60 -27.52 -45.94
C GLN A 7 41.03 -26.11 -46.26
N ARG A 8 39.72 -26.15 -46.51
CA ARG A 8 38.64 -25.50 -45.72
C ARG A 8 38.69 -23.98 -45.50
N ARG A 9 37.89 -23.33 -46.36
CA ARG A 9 37.34 -21.98 -46.29
C ARG A 9 36.64 -21.65 -44.95
N ARG A 10 36.98 -20.48 -44.43
CA ARG A 10 36.11 -19.43 -43.84
C ARG A 10 35.05 -19.90 -42.82
N ARG A 11 35.39 -19.86 -41.53
CA ARG A 11 34.44 -19.53 -40.46
C ARG A 11 34.68 -18.07 -40.08
N ALA A 12 33.85 -17.18 -40.60
CA ALA A 12 33.79 -15.80 -40.13
C ALA A 12 33.14 -15.79 -38.74
N ALA A 13 33.78 -15.09 -37.82
CA ALA A 13 33.33 -14.88 -36.46
C ALA A 13 31.99 -14.12 -36.44
N LEU A 14 30.92 -14.77 -35.98
CA LEU A 14 29.82 -14.09 -35.31
C LEU A 14 30.18 -14.05 -33.83
N VAL A 15 30.77 -12.94 -33.39
CA VAL A 15 30.75 -12.57 -31.98
C VAL A 15 29.36 -11.96 -31.76
N SER A 16 28.44 -12.76 -31.22
CA SER A 16 27.17 -12.25 -30.71
C SER A 16 27.48 -11.36 -29.49
N THR A 17 27.52 -10.05 -29.71
CA THR A 17 27.44 -9.06 -28.64
C THR A 17 26.04 -9.17 -28.04
N CYS A 18 25.88 -10.00 -27.00
CA CYS A 18 24.72 -9.94 -26.13
C CYS A 18 24.80 -8.64 -25.35
N LEU A 19 24.24 -7.58 -25.91
CA LEU A 19 23.93 -6.35 -25.19
C LEU A 19 22.85 -6.71 -24.16
N VAL A 20 23.27 -7.07 -22.95
CA VAL A 20 22.36 -7.11 -21.81
C VAL A 20 21.95 -5.66 -21.56
N LEU A 21 20.82 -5.27 -22.14
CA LEU A 21 20.06 -4.13 -21.66
C LEU A 21 19.61 -4.51 -20.25
N ALA A 22 20.40 -4.12 -19.25
CA ALA A 22 19.90 -3.95 -17.91
C ALA A 22 18.81 -2.88 -18.01
N LEU A 23 17.56 -3.32 -18.18
CA LEU A 23 16.41 -2.53 -17.83
C LEU A 23 16.54 -2.26 -16.34
N ALA A 24 17.19 -1.15 -15.99
CA ALA A 24 16.97 -0.53 -14.70
C ALA A 24 15.48 -0.18 -14.68
N THR A 25 14.67 -1.08 -14.15
CA THR A 25 13.32 -0.76 -13.73
C THR A 25 13.49 0.28 -12.64
N ILE A 26 13.27 1.54 -13.02
CA ILE A 26 13.17 2.64 -12.07
C ILE A 26 11.95 2.29 -11.22
N SER A 27 12.20 1.80 -10.00
CA SER A 27 11.16 1.74 -8.97
C SER A 27 10.77 3.18 -8.70
N THR A 28 9.60 3.62 -9.18
CA THR A 28 9.02 4.89 -8.75
C THR A 28 8.82 4.77 -7.25
N ALA A 29 9.56 5.55 -6.47
CA ALA A 29 9.52 5.47 -5.01
C ALA A 29 8.07 5.61 -4.52
N GLN A 30 7.50 4.51 -4.04
CA GLN A 30 6.18 4.47 -3.43
C GLN A 30 6.22 5.28 -2.14
N ALA A 31 5.36 6.28 -2.05
CA ALA A 31 5.54 7.36 -1.10
C ALA A 31 4.66 7.21 0.15
N CYS A 32 4.48 5.98 0.62
CA CYS A 32 3.48 5.59 1.62
C CYS A 32 3.50 6.39 2.95
N THR A 33 2.43 6.23 3.73
CA THR A 33 2.39 6.61 5.14
C THR A 33 1.64 5.55 5.91
N SER A 34 2.25 5.05 6.98
CA SER A 34 1.81 3.87 7.70
C SER A 34 1.45 4.16 9.15
N TYR A 35 0.48 3.42 9.66
CA TYR A 35 -0.13 3.65 10.97
C TYR A 35 -0.36 2.32 11.69
N ILE A 36 0.04 2.25 12.96
CA ILE A 36 -0.36 1.19 13.88
C ILE A 36 -0.93 1.83 15.15
N VAL A 37 -2.09 1.37 15.60
CA VAL A 37 -2.64 1.66 16.93
C VAL A 37 -2.80 0.34 17.66
N ALA A 38 -2.07 0.14 18.75
CA ALA A 38 -2.18 -1.09 19.52
C ALA A 38 -3.50 -1.16 20.32
N ALA A 39 -3.89 -2.37 20.73
CA ALA A 39 -5.19 -2.67 21.34
C ALA A 39 -5.64 -1.69 22.46
N HIS A 40 -4.76 -1.32 23.41
CA HIS A 40 -5.11 -0.40 24.50
C HIS A 40 -4.81 1.07 24.20
N ALA A 41 -4.29 1.38 23.01
CA ALA A 41 -4.26 2.73 22.46
C ALA A 41 -5.52 3.05 21.66
N SER A 42 -6.32 2.04 21.28
CA SER A 42 -7.53 2.23 20.50
C SER A 42 -8.78 2.45 21.35
N THR A 43 -9.83 3.02 20.75
CA THR A 43 -11.08 3.35 21.45
C THR A 43 -11.91 2.13 21.86
N ASP A 44 -11.72 0.98 21.22
CA ASP A 44 -12.57 -0.20 21.40
C ASP A 44 -11.79 -1.50 21.68
N GLY A 45 -10.48 -1.40 21.95
CA GLY A 45 -9.63 -2.55 22.22
C GLY A 45 -9.06 -3.22 20.97
N SER A 46 -9.40 -2.75 19.77
CA SER A 46 -8.89 -3.31 18.51
C SER A 46 -7.42 -2.95 18.27
N VAL A 47 -6.68 -3.83 17.62
CA VAL A 47 -5.46 -3.46 16.92
C VAL A 47 -5.86 -2.82 15.58
N LEU A 48 -5.29 -1.68 15.24
CA LEU A 48 -5.49 -1.03 13.94
C LEU A 48 -4.15 -1.01 13.19
N ILE A 49 -4.11 -1.52 11.97
CA ILE A 49 -2.99 -1.31 11.04
C ILE A 49 -3.52 -0.68 9.76
N GLY A 50 -2.77 0.23 9.15
CA GLY A 50 -3.20 0.86 7.90
C GLY A 50 -2.10 1.59 7.18
N ARG A 51 -2.33 1.86 5.90
CA ARG A 51 -1.37 2.53 5.02
C ARG A 51 -2.08 3.29 3.90
N ASN A 52 -1.53 4.45 3.55
CA ASN A 52 -1.76 5.11 2.26
C ASN A 52 -0.85 4.44 1.22
N ASP A 53 -1.42 3.81 0.21
CA ASP A 53 -0.72 3.22 -0.91
C ASP A 53 -0.61 4.23 -2.06
N ASP A 54 0.57 4.83 -2.16
CA ASP A 54 0.87 5.89 -3.13
C ASP A 54 1.52 5.25 -4.36
N GLY A 55 0.69 4.55 -5.14
CA GLY A 55 1.07 3.78 -6.33
C GLY A 55 1.63 4.58 -7.51
N GLU A 56 1.86 3.89 -8.65
CA GLU A 56 2.51 4.39 -9.89
C GLU A 56 1.80 5.55 -10.62
N GLY A 57 0.73 6.11 -10.04
CA GLY A 57 0.01 7.26 -10.58
C GLY A 57 -1.49 7.24 -10.39
N ALA A 58 -2.15 8.35 -10.72
CA ALA A 58 -3.59 8.51 -10.55
C ALA A 58 -4.44 7.50 -11.36
N VAL A 59 -3.86 6.88 -12.39
CA VAL A 59 -4.56 5.95 -13.31
C VAL A 59 -4.23 4.48 -13.03
N ALA A 60 -3.42 4.18 -12.02
CA ALA A 60 -3.09 2.81 -11.61
C ALA A 60 -4.25 2.22 -10.78
N PRO A 61 -4.99 1.23 -11.31
CA PRO A 61 -6.21 0.77 -10.68
C PRO A 61 -5.92 -0.21 -9.53
N ASN A 62 -6.80 -0.20 -8.54
CA ASN A 62 -6.81 -1.17 -7.44
C ASN A 62 -8.13 -1.92 -7.41
N TRP A 63 -8.08 -3.19 -7.04
CA TRP A 63 -9.25 -4.04 -6.87
C TRP A 63 -9.01 -5.02 -5.73
N LEU A 64 -10.05 -5.79 -5.41
CA LEU A 64 -10.04 -6.73 -4.29
C LEU A 64 -10.04 -8.17 -4.77
N VAL A 65 -9.28 -9.03 -4.08
CA VAL A 65 -9.18 -10.46 -4.42
C VAL A 65 -9.32 -11.30 -3.16
N HIS A 66 -9.93 -12.47 -3.32
CA HIS A 66 -9.89 -13.51 -2.31
C HIS A 66 -9.23 -14.75 -2.90
N HIS A 67 -8.23 -15.26 -2.20
CA HIS A 67 -7.46 -16.44 -2.54
C HIS A 67 -7.95 -17.62 -1.71
N PRO A 68 -8.35 -18.75 -2.33
CA PRO A 68 -8.76 -19.94 -1.60
C PRO A 68 -7.57 -20.56 -0.85
N ALA A 69 -7.87 -21.36 0.17
CA ALA A 69 -6.89 -22.22 0.81
C ALA A 69 -6.30 -23.22 -0.21
N ARG A 70 -5.08 -23.68 0.05
CA ARG A 70 -4.39 -24.67 -0.78
C ARG A 70 -4.10 -25.92 0.03
N ASP A 71 -4.34 -27.09 -0.56
CA ASP A 71 -4.12 -28.38 0.11
C ASP A 71 -2.64 -28.76 0.21
N GLY A 72 -1.79 -28.22 -0.66
CA GLY A 72 -0.38 -28.58 -0.74
C GLY A 72 0.54 -27.42 -1.14
N PRO A 73 1.85 -27.69 -1.26
CA PRO A 73 2.84 -26.71 -1.68
C PRO A 73 2.53 -26.12 -3.05
N ALA A 74 2.91 -24.87 -3.29
CA ALA A 74 2.69 -24.19 -4.57
C ALA A 74 3.94 -23.40 -5.00
N PRO A 75 4.35 -23.47 -6.28
CA PRO A 75 5.40 -22.58 -6.77
C PRO A 75 4.92 -21.13 -6.73
N PHE A 76 5.83 -20.23 -6.37
CA PHE A 76 5.63 -18.79 -6.40
C PHE A 76 6.77 -18.16 -7.18
N THR A 77 6.42 -17.27 -8.11
CA THR A 77 7.36 -16.44 -8.85
C THR A 77 6.92 -15.00 -8.68
N ALA A 78 7.81 -14.14 -8.18
CA ALA A 78 7.54 -12.72 -7.99
C ALA A 78 7.22 -12.01 -9.31
N ASN A 79 6.69 -10.80 -9.25
CA ASN A 79 6.23 -10.07 -10.43
C ASN A 79 7.41 -9.34 -11.07
N LEU A 80 8.18 -8.60 -10.27
CA LEU A 80 9.15 -7.61 -10.73
C LEU A 80 10.60 -8.13 -10.81
N ASN A 81 10.97 -9.17 -10.05
CA ASN A 81 12.34 -9.73 -10.06
C ASN A 81 12.36 -11.26 -10.25
N SER A 82 13.53 -11.89 -10.18
CA SER A 82 13.68 -13.33 -10.46
C SER A 82 13.38 -14.23 -9.26
N LEU A 83 12.86 -13.70 -8.15
CA LEU A 83 12.54 -14.49 -6.96
C LEU A 83 11.57 -15.62 -7.30
N THR A 84 12.03 -16.84 -7.04
CA THR A 84 11.22 -18.06 -7.14
C THR A 84 11.32 -18.85 -5.84
N LEU A 85 10.18 -19.29 -5.32
CA LEU A 85 10.03 -20.04 -4.08
C LEU A 85 9.04 -21.19 -4.25
N LEU A 86 9.16 -22.19 -3.39
CA LEU A 86 8.09 -23.16 -3.17
C LEU A 86 7.42 -22.80 -1.85
N LEU A 87 6.19 -22.26 -1.91
CA LEU A 87 5.41 -21.99 -0.72
C LEU A 87 5.01 -23.33 -0.08
N PRO A 88 5.18 -23.49 1.24
CA PRO A 88 4.78 -24.71 1.93
C PRO A 88 3.26 -24.90 1.90
N GLY A 89 2.83 -26.14 2.08
CA GLY A 89 1.42 -26.51 2.22
C GLY A 89 1.14 -27.22 3.55
N PRO A 90 -0.11 -27.21 4.03
CA PRO A 90 -1.27 -26.50 3.46
C PRO A 90 -1.17 -24.98 3.63
N GLY A 91 -1.76 -24.23 2.70
CA GLY A 91 -1.80 -22.76 2.71
C GLY A 91 -3.17 -22.20 3.11
N LEU A 92 -3.17 -21.12 3.87
CA LEU A 92 -4.38 -20.44 4.34
C LEU A 92 -5.11 -19.72 3.22
N ALA A 93 -6.43 -19.63 3.33
CA ALA A 93 -7.22 -18.70 2.53
C ALA A 93 -6.96 -17.27 3.01
N TYR A 94 -6.97 -16.30 2.09
CA TYR A 94 -6.74 -14.92 2.45
C TYR A 94 -7.41 -13.94 1.48
N PHE A 95 -7.78 -12.79 2.02
CA PHE A 95 -8.23 -11.62 1.29
C PHE A 95 -7.03 -10.70 1.06
N SER A 96 -6.93 -10.12 -0.14
CA SER A 96 -5.86 -9.21 -0.50
C SER A 96 -6.35 -7.98 -1.26
N LEU A 97 -5.52 -6.95 -1.19
CA LEU A 97 -5.64 -5.68 -1.89
C LEU A 97 -4.47 -5.53 -2.88
N PRO A 98 -4.61 -5.99 -4.13
CA PRO A 98 -3.67 -5.73 -5.21
C PRO A 98 -3.35 -4.26 -5.53
N SER A 99 -2.08 -3.96 -5.81
CA SER A 99 -1.62 -2.68 -6.37
C SER A 99 -1.30 -2.80 -7.87
N GLY A 100 -2.34 -3.03 -8.69
CA GLY A 100 -2.24 -3.07 -10.15
C GLY A 100 -1.85 -4.43 -10.74
N PRO A 101 -2.09 -4.67 -12.05
CA PRO A 101 -1.48 -5.80 -12.72
C PRO A 101 0.01 -5.51 -12.94
N LEU A 102 0.89 -6.25 -12.26
CA LEU A 102 2.35 -6.09 -12.36
C LEU A 102 3.01 -7.08 -13.32
N ALA A 103 2.28 -8.11 -13.75
CA ALA A 103 2.74 -9.08 -14.74
C ALA A 103 1.60 -9.54 -15.65
N ASP A 104 1.97 -10.03 -16.83
CA ASP A 104 1.03 -10.67 -17.76
C ASP A 104 0.38 -11.89 -17.09
N PRO A 105 -0.96 -12.01 -17.07
CA PRO A 105 -1.67 -13.18 -16.52
C PRO A 105 -1.24 -14.53 -17.09
N SER A 106 -0.68 -14.56 -18.30
CA SER A 106 -0.16 -15.77 -18.96
C SER A 106 1.29 -16.11 -18.58
N SER A 107 1.99 -15.25 -17.83
CA SER A 107 3.41 -15.42 -17.48
C SER A 107 3.68 -16.51 -16.44
N GLY A 108 2.65 -16.99 -15.73
CA GLY A 108 2.79 -17.91 -14.60
C GLY A 108 3.42 -17.27 -13.35
N ARG A 109 3.56 -15.94 -13.33
CA ARG A 109 4.03 -15.16 -12.19
C ARG A 109 2.84 -14.78 -11.31
N ASN A 110 3.11 -14.30 -10.09
CA ASN A 110 2.12 -13.48 -9.41
C ASN A 110 1.82 -12.27 -10.32
N THR A 111 0.57 -11.83 -10.34
CA THR A 111 0.11 -10.82 -11.30
C THR A 111 -0.28 -9.52 -10.62
N THR A 112 -0.41 -9.51 -9.29
CA THR A 112 -1.24 -8.50 -8.62
C THR A 112 -0.53 -7.64 -7.57
N GLY A 113 0.74 -7.93 -7.24
CA GLY A 113 1.53 -7.11 -6.30
C GLY A 113 0.76 -6.75 -5.04
N GLU A 114 0.33 -7.75 -4.27
CA GLU A 114 -0.54 -7.54 -3.13
C GLU A 114 0.07 -6.52 -2.16
N ALA A 115 -0.70 -5.48 -1.82
CA ALA A 115 -0.26 -4.38 -0.96
C ALA A 115 -0.68 -4.57 0.51
N ALA A 116 -1.79 -5.26 0.74
CA ALA A 116 -2.25 -5.60 2.08
C ALA A 116 -3.28 -6.73 2.03
N GLY A 117 -3.62 -7.28 3.19
CA GLY A 117 -4.65 -8.30 3.29
C GLY A 117 -4.81 -8.85 4.69
N TRP A 118 -5.67 -9.85 4.81
CA TRP A 118 -5.79 -10.68 6.02
C TRP A 118 -6.14 -12.11 5.66
N ASN A 119 -5.77 -13.06 6.52
CA ASN A 119 -5.96 -14.48 6.27
C ASN A 119 -6.98 -15.14 7.21
N SER A 120 -7.30 -16.40 6.94
CA SER A 120 -8.27 -17.18 7.73
C SER A 120 -7.84 -17.39 9.19
N ALA A 121 -6.54 -17.34 9.49
CA ALA A 121 -6.00 -17.39 10.85
C ALA A 121 -6.17 -16.08 11.64
N GLY A 122 -6.63 -15.02 10.99
CA GLY A 122 -6.87 -13.72 11.64
C GLY A 122 -5.65 -12.80 11.67
N VAL A 123 -4.66 -13.05 10.82
CA VAL A 123 -3.48 -12.19 10.66
C VAL A 123 -3.72 -11.22 9.52
N ALA A 124 -3.46 -9.94 9.74
CA ALA A 124 -3.41 -8.91 8.70
C ALA A 124 -1.97 -8.45 8.45
N VAL A 125 -1.66 -8.18 7.19
CA VAL A 125 -0.37 -7.68 6.72
C VAL A 125 -0.60 -6.45 5.85
N SER A 126 0.26 -5.45 5.99
CA SER A 126 0.37 -4.31 5.06
C SER A 126 1.82 -4.12 4.67
N ALA A 127 2.11 -4.16 3.37
CA ALA A 127 3.44 -4.05 2.82
C ALA A 127 3.39 -3.23 1.51
N THR A 128 4.28 -2.25 1.26
CA THR A 128 5.34 -1.77 2.15
C THR A 128 5.22 -0.30 2.48
N GLU A 129 5.84 0.07 3.59
CA GLU A 129 6.34 1.41 3.79
C GLU A 129 7.76 1.46 3.23
N SER A 130 7.98 2.10 2.07
CA SER A 130 9.32 2.22 1.51
C SER A 130 10.19 3.08 2.43
N ILE A 131 11.28 2.52 2.97
CA ILE A 131 12.25 3.24 3.82
C ILE A 131 13.60 3.32 3.10
N TYR A 132 14.65 3.82 3.76
CA TYR A 132 15.97 3.97 3.13
C TYR A 132 17.08 3.56 4.09
N ASN A 133 17.94 2.65 3.63
CA ASN A 133 19.14 2.24 4.36
C ASN A 133 20.34 3.15 4.06
N SER A 134 21.30 3.21 4.98
CA SER A 134 22.49 4.04 4.84
C SER A 134 23.44 3.48 3.78
N ALA A 135 24.18 4.36 3.09
CA ALA A 135 25.18 3.93 2.12
C ALA A 135 26.28 3.04 2.75
N ALA A 136 26.61 3.27 4.03
CA ALA A 136 27.57 2.45 4.77
C ALA A 136 27.05 1.02 5.01
N ALA A 137 25.78 0.88 5.41
CA ALA A 137 25.17 -0.44 5.60
C ALA A 137 25.10 -1.21 4.27
N LEU A 138 24.71 -0.56 3.18
CA LEU A 138 24.62 -1.19 1.86
C LEU A 138 25.99 -1.47 1.23
N ALA A 139 27.03 -0.73 1.60
CA ALA A 139 28.40 -1.06 1.19
C ALA A 139 28.91 -2.34 1.88
N ALA A 140 28.49 -2.60 3.12
CA ALA A 140 28.86 -3.78 3.87
C ALA A 140 28.01 -5.01 3.52
N ASP A 141 26.72 -4.80 3.21
CA ASP A 141 25.76 -5.85 2.86
C ASP A 141 24.73 -5.31 1.85
N PRO A 142 25.02 -5.39 0.54
CA PRO A 142 24.20 -4.82 -0.52
C PRO A 142 22.90 -5.58 -0.71
N PHE A 143 21.91 -4.93 -1.33
CA PHE A 143 20.66 -5.59 -1.71
C PHE A 143 20.88 -6.73 -2.70
N ASN A 144 20.04 -7.76 -2.58
CA ASN A 144 19.90 -8.78 -3.61
C ASN A 144 18.86 -8.35 -4.65
N GLU A 145 19.27 -7.52 -5.60
CA GLU A 145 18.38 -6.98 -6.65
C GLU A 145 17.84 -8.05 -7.62
N VAL A 146 18.52 -9.20 -7.74
CA VAL A 146 18.18 -10.23 -8.72
C VAL A 146 16.98 -11.06 -8.27
N ASP A 147 17.05 -11.61 -7.07
CA ASP A 147 16.05 -12.54 -6.54
C ASP A 147 15.82 -12.37 -5.02
N GLY A 148 16.12 -11.19 -4.47
CA GLY A 148 15.78 -10.82 -3.10
C GLY A 148 14.29 -10.52 -2.91
N ILE A 149 13.89 -10.35 -1.66
CA ILE A 149 12.52 -9.99 -1.28
C ILE A 149 12.27 -8.50 -1.55
N ILE A 150 11.19 -8.17 -2.25
CA ILE A 150 10.72 -6.80 -2.51
C ILE A 150 9.20 -6.72 -2.27
N GLU A 151 8.65 -5.51 -2.26
CA GLU A 151 7.26 -5.15 -1.93
C GLU A 151 6.23 -6.04 -2.61
N ASP A 152 6.41 -6.30 -3.90
CA ASP A 152 5.46 -6.99 -4.77
C ASP A 152 5.12 -8.44 -4.35
N ALA A 153 5.99 -9.05 -3.54
CA ALA A 153 5.88 -10.43 -3.13
C ALA A 153 5.44 -10.56 -1.66
N ILE A 154 5.71 -9.56 -0.81
CA ILE A 154 5.66 -9.74 0.65
C ILE A 154 4.30 -10.28 1.13
N PRO A 155 3.13 -9.67 0.84
CA PRO A 155 1.88 -10.20 1.35
C PRO A 155 1.53 -11.59 0.78
N SER A 156 1.85 -11.85 -0.50
CA SER A 156 1.67 -13.16 -1.12
C SER A 156 2.56 -14.25 -0.51
N LEU A 157 3.70 -13.88 0.11
CA LEU A 157 4.53 -14.80 0.87
C LEU A 157 3.99 -15.01 2.29
N LEU A 158 3.50 -13.95 2.96
CA LEU A 158 3.13 -14.03 4.37
C LEU A 158 1.71 -14.51 4.62
N LEU A 159 0.71 -13.95 3.93
CA LEU A 159 -0.71 -14.21 4.17
C LEU A 159 -1.11 -15.70 4.05
N PRO A 160 -0.61 -16.50 3.09
CA PRO A 160 -0.97 -17.92 3.04
C PRO A 160 -0.32 -18.78 4.13
N GLN A 161 0.56 -18.24 4.98
CA GLN A 161 1.37 -19.03 5.92
C GLN A 161 1.29 -18.55 7.38
N ALA A 162 1.17 -17.23 7.60
CA ALA A 162 1.26 -16.65 8.92
C ALA A 162 0.04 -17.00 9.80
N THR A 163 0.29 -17.37 11.05
CA THR A 163 -0.76 -17.75 12.02
C THR A 163 -0.86 -16.79 13.22
N SER A 164 0.05 -15.84 13.32
CA SER A 164 0.01 -14.69 14.22
C SER A 164 0.79 -13.52 13.60
N ALA A 165 0.62 -12.30 14.12
CA ALA A 165 1.40 -11.14 13.71
C ALA A 165 2.91 -11.35 13.94
N ARG A 166 3.28 -11.94 15.08
CA ARG A 166 4.68 -12.32 15.37
C ARG A 166 5.22 -13.35 14.38
N HIS A 167 4.43 -14.35 14.01
CA HIS A 167 4.83 -15.34 13.00
C HIS A 167 5.01 -14.66 11.63
N ALA A 168 4.17 -13.70 11.25
CA ALA A 168 4.33 -12.97 9.99
C ALA A 168 5.68 -12.23 9.92
N VAL A 169 6.07 -11.48 10.95
CA VAL A 169 7.37 -10.78 10.95
C VAL A 169 8.56 -11.72 11.09
N GLN A 170 8.43 -12.84 11.81
CA GLN A 170 9.48 -13.86 11.86
C GLN A 170 9.68 -14.51 10.48
N LEU A 171 8.59 -14.90 9.81
CA LEU A 171 8.64 -15.50 8.48
C LEU A 171 9.28 -14.54 7.45
N LEU A 172 8.90 -13.27 7.47
CA LEU A 172 9.51 -12.25 6.62
C LEU A 172 11.00 -12.09 6.92
N GLY A 173 11.35 -12.00 8.20
CA GLY A 173 12.72 -11.89 8.64
C GLY A 173 13.58 -13.08 8.21
N ASP A 174 13.07 -14.30 8.34
CA ASP A 174 13.75 -15.51 7.89
C ASP A 174 13.96 -15.52 6.37
N LEU A 175 12.96 -15.06 5.61
CA LEU A 175 13.07 -14.90 4.15
C LEU A 175 14.14 -13.87 3.77
N VAL A 176 14.18 -12.71 4.44
CA VAL A 176 15.23 -11.69 4.22
C VAL A 176 16.61 -12.24 4.58
N THR A 177 16.75 -12.96 5.68
CA THR A 177 18.02 -13.58 6.06
C THR A 177 18.48 -14.65 5.05
N GLN A 178 17.56 -15.38 4.43
CA GLN A 178 17.89 -16.46 3.49
C GLN A 178 18.09 -16.00 2.04
N ARG A 179 17.30 -15.02 1.58
CA ARG A 179 17.26 -14.57 0.18
C ARG A 179 17.82 -13.17 -0.02
N GLY A 180 18.00 -12.41 1.06
CA GLY A 180 18.26 -10.99 0.98
C GLY A 180 17.00 -10.19 0.66
N ALA A 181 17.01 -8.91 1.00
CA ALA A 181 16.09 -7.89 0.54
C ALA A 181 16.63 -7.32 -0.78
N GLY A 182 15.73 -7.11 -1.75
CA GLY A 182 16.05 -6.41 -3.00
C GLY A 182 15.86 -4.90 -2.92
N GLU A 183 15.26 -4.41 -1.83
CA GLU A 183 15.04 -2.99 -1.55
C GLU A 183 14.88 -2.76 -0.04
N ALA A 184 14.82 -1.50 0.39
CA ALA A 184 14.56 -1.14 1.78
C ALA A 184 13.05 -1.00 2.05
N PHE A 185 12.53 -1.72 3.04
CA PHE A 185 11.10 -1.70 3.36
C PHE A 185 10.80 -1.82 4.85
N GLY A 186 9.64 -1.27 5.21
CA GLY A 186 8.91 -1.47 6.45
C GLY A 186 7.63 -2.28 6.23
N VAL A 187 7.30 -3.18 7.15
CA VAL A 187 6.10 -4.04 7.06
C VAL A 187 5.33 -4.06 8.37
N LEU A 188 4.02 -3.92 8.26
CA LEU A 188 3.08 -3.97 9.38
C LEU A 188 2.43 -5.36 9.40
N ALA A 189 2.42 -6.00 10.57
CA ALA A 189 1.62 -7.20 10.80
C ALA A 189 0.77 -7.02 12.06
N GLY A 190 -0.46 -7.49 12.04
CA GLY A 190 -1.36 -7.40 13.20
C GLY A 190 -2.28 -8.60 13.31
N ASP A 191 -2.66 -8.94 14.54
CA ASP A 191 -3.74 -9.86 14.86
C ASP A 191 -4.61 -9.25 15.98
N ALA A 192 -5.53 -10.04 16.56
CA ALA A 192 -6.44 -9.55 17.58
C ALA A 192 -5.75 -9.15 18.91
N GLU A 193 -4.48 -9.52 19.12
CA GLU A 193 -3.76 -9.30 20.38
C GLU A 193 -2.64 -8.27 20.28
N GLU A 194 -1.90 -8.28 19.16
CA GLU A 194 -0.69 -7.48 18.98
C GLU A 194 -0.48 -7.00 17.54
N ALA A 195 0.34 -5.96 17.41
CA ALA A 195 0.87 -5.50 16.15
C ALA A 195 2.39 -5.41 16.20
N TRP A 196 3.02 -5.71 15.09
CA TRP A 196 4.46 -5.69 14.88
C TRP A 196 4.81 -4.81 13.69
N TYR A 197 5.99 -4.22 13.75
CA TYR A 197 6.59 -3.49 12.65
C TYR A 197 8.01 -3.99 12.43
N LEU A 198 8.32 -4.40 11.19
CA LEU A 198 9.63 -4.85 10.76
C LEU A 198 10.26 -3.81 9.83
N GLU A 199 11.56 -3.55 9.99
CA GLU A 199 12.39 -2.76 9.07
C GLU A 199 13.60 -3.57 8.61
N THR A 200 13.93 -3.49 7.32
CA THR A 200 15.23 -3.93 6.80
C THR A 200 16.33 -2.94 7.20
N GLY A 201 17.51 -3.43 7.56
CA GLY A 201 18.69 -2.63 7.86
C GLY A 201 19.76 -2.66 6.76
N SER A 202 19.80 -3.74 5.98
CA SER A 202 20.72 -3.97 4.86
C SER A 202 20.17 -5.11 3.98
N GLY A 203 21.00 -5.68 3.09
CA GLY A 203 20.65 -6.85 2.29
C GLY A 203 20.04 -8.01 3.10
N HIS A 204 20.61 -8.39 4.25
CA HIS A 204 20.22 -9.59 4.98
C HIS A 204 19.89 -9.33 6.46
N HIS A 205 20.05 -8.10 6.94
CA HIS A 205 19.77 -7.72 8.32
C HIS A 205 18.47 -6.93 8.48
N TRP A 206 17.76 -7.20 9.57
CA TRP A 206 16.44 -6.63 9.86
C TRP A 206 16.19 -6.59 11.38
N LEU A 207 15.24 -5.76 11.78
CA LEU A 207 14.73 -5.65 13.15
C LEU A 207 13.20 -5.54 13.10
N ALA A 208 12.52 -6.24 13.99
CA ALA A 208 11.09 -6.10 14.20
C ALA A 208 10.79 -5.85 15.67
N GLN A 209 9.86 -4.92 15.93
CA GLN A 209 9.41 -4.62 17.28
C GLN A 209 7.89 -4.69 17.38
N ARG A 210 7.41 -5.26 18.48
CA ARG A 210 6.00 -5.24 18.85
C ARG A 210 5.63 -3.84 19.32
N VAL A 211 4.58 -3.26 18.75
CA VAL A 211 4.08 -1.96 19.19
C VAL A 211 3.52 -2.11 20.60
N PRO A 212 4.00 -1.35 21.60
CA PRO A 212 3.54 -1.48 22.97
C PRO A 212 2.03 -1.24 23.07
N ARG A 213 1.37 -2.04 23.90
CA ARG A 213 -0.10 -2.15 23.97
C ARG A 213 -0.87 -0.83 24.10
N ARG A 214 -0.30 0.19 24.74
CA ARG A 214 -0.91 1.52 24.97
C ARG A 214 -0.38 2.61 24.05
N GLN A 215 0.34 2.22 23.00
CA GLN A 215 1.02 3.15 22.10
C GLN A 215 0.59 2.95 20.65
N TYR A 216 0.88 3.97 19.85
CA TYR A 216 0.78 3.94 18.40
C TYR A 216 2.18 4.05 17.79
N PHE A 217 2.28 3.66 16.53
CA PHE A 217 3.45 3.81 15.67
C PHE A 217 3.03 4.49 14.37
N VAL A 218 3.89 5.35 13.84
CA VAL A 218 3.71 5.97 12.52
C VAL A 218 5.03 6.00 11.76
N SER A 219 4.96 5.78 10.46
CA SER A 219 6.09 5.88 9.53
C SER A 219 5.69 6.63 8.27
N ALA A 220 6.64 7.33 7.65
CA ALA A 220 6.43 8.18 6.49
C ALA A 220 7.70 8.22 5.65
N ASN A 221 7.96 7.15 4.91
CA ASN A 221 9.13 6.89 4.09
C ASN A 221 10.50 7.06 4.76
N GLN A 222 10.59 6.67 6.02
CA GLN A 222 11.83 6.76 6.78
C GLN A 222 11.82 5.67 7.86
N GLY A 223 12.97 5.05 8.10
CA GLY A 223 13.12 4.14 9.23
C GLY A 223 12.83 4.85 10.57
N ARG A 224 12.34 4.11 11.55
CA ARG A 224 11.86 4.61 12.85
C ARG A 224 12.32 3.76 14.02
N LEU A 225 12.72 2.50 13.81
CA LEU A 225 13.17 1.67 14.92
C LEU A 225 14.53 2.18 15.41
N GLN A 226 14.60 2.50 16.70
CA GLN A 226 15.78 3.12 17.32
C GLN A 226 16.48 2.13 18.26
N GLU A 227 16.61 2.46 19.54
CA GLU A 227 17.13 1.55 20.55
C GLU A 227 16.19 0.36 20.74
N ALA A 228 16.76 -0.84 20.76
CA ALA A 228 16.01 -2.08 20.93
C ALA A 228 16.78 -3.03 21.86
N ASP A 229 16.06 -3.59 22.83
CA ASP A 229 16.57 -4.72 23.62
C ASP A 229 16.41 -6.00 22.81
N LEU A 230 17.52 -6.50 22.24
CA LEU A 230 17.54 -7.74 21.48
C LEU A 230 17.44 -8.99 22.36
N GLY A 231 17.58 -8.85 23.69
CA GLY A 231 17.35 -9.92 24.66
C GLY A 231 15.86 -10.14 24.96
N ASP A 232 15.03 -9.11 24.83
CA ASP A 232 13.57 -9.23 24.98
C ASP A 232 12.92 -9.76 23.70
N THR A 233 13.01 -11.08 23.52
CA THR A 233 12.39 -11.77 22.39
C THR A 233 10.85 -11.64 22.35
N SER A 234 10.21 -11.19 23.44
CA SER A 234 8.75 -10.99 23.49
C SER A 234 8.30 -9.67 22.85
N SER A 235 9.21 -8.70 22.72
CA SER A 235 8.94 -7.41 22.06
C SER A 235 9.83 -7.15 20.86
N THR A 236 10.91 -7.91 20.68
CA THR A 236 11.93 -7.66 19.67
C THR A 236 12.32 -8.96 18.97
N LEU A 237 12.38 -8.94 17.65
CA LEU A 237 12.96 -9.99 16.82
C LEU A 237 13.99 -9.34 15.88
N SER A 238 15.08 -10.02 15.57
CA SER A 238 16.12 -9.46 14.69
C SER A 238 16.80 -10.56 13.90
N SER A 239 17.49 -10.17 12.82
CA SER A 239 18.34 -11.12 12.11
C SER A 239 19.44 -11.71 13.00
N PRO A 240 19.82 -12.97 12.80
CA PRO A 240 20.96 -13.57 13.51
C PRO A 240 22.24 -12.78 13.28
N GLY A 241 22.98 -12.52 14.36
CA GLY A 241 24.28 -11.84 14.27
C GLY A 241 24.24 -10.34 13.97
N LEU A 242 23.07 -9.68 14.08
CA LEU A 242 22.90 -8.24 13.81
C LEU A 242 23.96 -7.35 14.47
N LEU A 243 24.20 -7.51 15.78
CA LEU A 243 25.18 -6.71 16.52
C LEU A 243 26.62 -6.98 16.08
N ARG A 244 26.95 -8.26 15.86
CA ARG A 244 28.27 -8.66 15.37
C ARG A 244 28.55 -8.08 14.00
N PHE A 245 27.57 -8.14 13.08
CA PHE A 245 27.68 -7.51 11.77
C PHE A 245 27.88 -5.99 11.89
N ALA A 246 27.09 -5.32 12.71
CA ALA A 246 27.21 -3.88 12.91
C ALA A 246 28.60 -3.47 13.46
N GLU A 247 29.17 -4.27 14.37
CA GLU A 247 30.52 -4.08 14.90
C GLU A 247 31.61 -4.34 13.83
N GLU A 248 31.57 -5.50 13.18
CA GLU A 248 32.56 -5.91 12.17
C GLU A 248 32.56 -4.97 10.94
N ALA A 249 31.40 -4.45 10.55
CA ALA A 249 31.25 -3.47 9.47
C ALA A 249 31.58 -2.03 9.90
N GLY A 250 31.90 -1.79 11.17
CA GLY A 250 32.20 -0.46 11.72
C GLY A 250 31.00 0.49 11.74
N LEU A 251 29.77 -0.05 11.69
CA LEU A 251 28.52 0.72 11.74
C LEU A 251 28.13 1.09 13.18
N TRP A 252 28.57 0.30 14.16
CA TRP A 252 28.33 0.52 15.58
C TRP A 252 29.56 0.11 16.40
N ASP A 253 29.92 0.92 17.39
CA ASP A 253 31.00 0.62 18.33
C ASP A 253 30.43 0.28 19.72
N PRO A 254 30.51 -1.00 20.18
CA PRO A 254 30.05 -1.39 21.51
C PRO A 254 30.81 -0.72 22.65
N HIS A 255 32.03 -0.21 22.40
CA HIS A 255 32.87 0.45 23.40
C HIS A 255 32.65 1.97 23.46
N SER A 256 31.81 2.53 22.57
CA SER A 256 31.50 3.97 22.52
C SER A 256 30.75 4.49 23.75
N GLY A 257 30.26 3.59 24.62
CA GLY A 257 29.42 3.91 25.77
C GLY A 257 27.98 4.27 25.41
N ARG A 258 27.58 4.11 24.13
CA ARG A 258 26.21 4.33 23.66
C ARG A 258 25.49 3.00 23.40
N PRO A 259 24.20 2.87 23.74
CA PRO A 259 23.43 1.68 23.38
C PRO A 259 23.33 1.53 21.86
N PHE A 260 23.12 0.30 21.41
CA PHE A 260 22.82 0.02 20.01
C PHE A 260 21.50 0.71 19.61
N ASN A 261 21.52 1.46 18.51
CA ASN A 261 20.35 2.15 17.96
C ASN A 261 20.24 1.85 16.47
N PHE A 262 19.20 1.10 16.09
CA PHE A 262 19.01 0.55 14.75
C PHE A 262 18.95 1.65 13.68
N PHE A 263 18.22 2.73 13.96
CA PHE A 263 18.14 3.89 13.07
C PHE A 263 19.53 4.47 12.76
N SER A 264 20.32 4.80 13.78
CA SER A 264 21.64 5.41 13.55
C SER A 264 22.65 4.48 12.89
N THR A 265 22.47 3.17 13.03
CA THR A 265 23.35 2.15 12.45
C THR A 265 23.03 1.90 10.98
N PHE A 266 21.73 1.82 10.64
CA PHE A 266 21.28 1.25 9.37
C PHE A 266 20.48 2.19 8.47
N MET A 267 19.93 3.29 8.98
CA MET A 267 19.03 4.14 8.19
C MET A 267 19.74 5.32 7.55
N ARG A 268 19.25 5.74 6.38
CA ARG A 268 19.57 7.05 5.83
C ARG A 268 18.98 8.13 6.74
N ASP A 269 19.78 9.14 7.05
CA ASP A 269 19.36 10.32 7.77
C ASP A 269 19.97 11.55 7.07
N GLY A 270 19.19 12.17 6.19
CA GLY A 270 19.69 13.23 5.33
C GLY A 270 18.68 14.36 5.08
N PRO A 271 19.12 15.44 4.41
CA PRO A 271 18.25 16.58 4.07
C PRO A 271 17.02 16.19 3.24
N GLN A 272 17.06 15.08 2.51
CA GLN A 272 15.91 14.58 1.75
C GLN A 272 14.71 14.26 2.68
N ASP A 273 14.97 13.87 3.93
CA ASP A 273 13.92 13.47 4.86
C ASP A 273 13.26 14.68 5.56
N THR A 274 13.90 15.86 5.57
CA THR A 274 13.45 17.04 6.34
C THR A 274 12.19 17.67 5.78
N ASP A 275 11.97 17.59 4.47
CA ASP A 275 10.78 18.12 3.81
C ASP A 275 9.81 17.00 3.39
N TYR A 276 10.33 15.77 3.21
CA TYR A 276 9.54 14.65 2.72
C TYR A 276 8.88 13.84 3.84
N SER A 277 9.57 13.59 4.95
CA SER A 277 9.19 12.61 5.97
C SER A 277 8.88 13.26 7.32
N HIS A 278 9.80 14.12 7.80
CA HIS A 278 9.71 14.72 9.13
C HIS A 278 8.42 15.54 9.35
N PRO A 279 7.94 16.34 8.38
CA PRO A 279 6.73 17.10 8.56
C PRO A 279 5.52 16.18 8.79
N ARG A 280 5.42 15.07 8.04
CA ARG A 280 4.28 14.13 8.12
C ARG A 280 4.25 13.47 9.49
N LEU A 281 5.41 13.03 9.97
CA LEU A 281 5.54 12.44 11.30
C LEU A 281 5.24 13.44 12.41
N CYS A 282 5.73 14.67 12.28
CA CYS A 282 5.44 15.76 13.22
C CYS A 282 3.93 16.04 13.30
N LEU A 283 3.24 16.12 12.15
CA LEU A 283 1.80 16.27 12.07
C LEU A 283 1.08 15.12 12.77
N LEU A 284 1.44 13.88 12.50
CA LEU A 284 0.80 12.72 13.12
C LEU A 284 0.98 12.70 14.65
N HIS A 285 2.17 13.05 15.14
CA HIS A 285 2.38 13.21 16.58
C HIS A 285 1.59 14.39 17.18
N ARG A 286 1.40 15.49 16.45
CA ARG A 286 0.52 16.59 16.87
C ARG A 286 -0.95 16.20 16.91
N LEU A 287 -1.41 15.40 15.96
CA LEU A 287 -2.82 14.97 15.87
C LEU A 287 -3.19 13.97 16.96
N TRP A 288 -2.27 13.06 17.31
CA TRP A 288 -2.57 11.90 18.15
C TRP A 288 -1.95 11.92 19.54
N GLY A 289 -0.90 12.71 19.74
CA GLY A 289 -0.13 12.70 20.98
C GLY A 289 0.03 14.09 21.59
N SER A 290 1.03 14.21 22.45
CA SER A 290 1.47 15.51 22.96
C SER A 290 2.16 16.30 21.84
N LEU A 291 1.94 17.61 21.81
CA LEU A 291 2.56 18.49 20.81
C LEU A 291 4.10 18.35 20.85
N PRO A 292 4.74 17.79 19.80
CA PRO A 292 6.19 17.75 19.71
C PRO A 292 6.76 19.18 19.62
N THR A 293 7.92 19.40 20.24
CA THR A 293 8.64 20.66 20.08
C THR A 293 9.09 20.83 18.63
N ALA A 294 9.26 22.08 18.18
CA ALA A 294 9.81 22.36 16.84
C ALA A 294 11.16 21.66 16.62
N SER A 295 12.01 21.63 17.66
CA SER A 295 13.31 20.94 17.61
C SER A 295 13.21 19.41 17.47
N ALA A 296 12.10 18.81 17.94
CA ALA A 296 11.84 17.39 17.76
C ALA A 296 11.33 17.12 16.33
N CYS A 297 10.45 17.97 15.81
CA CYS A 297 9.99 17.87 14.43
C CYS A 297 11.11 18.06 13.39
N ALA A 298 12.17 18.81 13.71
CA ALA A 298 13.33 18.97 12.84
C ALA A 298 14.38 17.84 12.94
N ASN A 299 14.20 16.88 13.87
CA ASN A 299 15.15 15.79 14.06
C ASN A 299 14.40 14.52 14.45
N ILE A 300 14.24 13.64 13.48
CA ILE A 300 13.53 12.38 13.60
C ILE A 300 13.92 11.52 14.81
N ARG A 301 15.21 11.53 15.21
CA ARG A 301 15.70 10.77 16.37
C ARG A 301 15.12 11.26 17.69
N LYS A 302 14.66 12.51 17.74
CA LYS A 302 13.97 13.08 18.89
C LYS A 302 12.47 12.79 18.91
N LEU A 303 11.90 12.33 17.80
CA LEU A 303 10.52 11.85 17.76
C LEU A 303 10.47 10.42 18.29
N PRO A 304 9.59 10.12 19.25
CA PRO A 304 9.48 8.78 19.81
C PRO A 304 9.08 7.76 18.74
N THR A 305 9.73 6.60 18.71
CA THR A 305 9.34 5.48 17.84
C THR A 305 7.91 5.05 18.13
N PHE A 306 7.59 4.88 19.42
CA PHE A 306 6.25 4.58 19.91
C PHE A 306 5.76 5.66 20.85
N ALA A 307 4.52 6.10 20.69
CA ALA A 307 3.93 7.18 21.50
C ALA A 307 2.57 6.81 22.06
N GLN A 308 2.23 7.29 23.26
CA GLN A 308 0.89 7.11 23.80
C GLN A 308 -0.05 8.15 23.18
N PRO A 309 -1.28 7.75 22.78
CA PRO A 309 -2.29 8.72 22.38
C PRO A 309 -2.63 9.70 23.51
N TRP A 310 -2.84 10.97 23.16
CA TRP A 310 -3.25 12.04 24.08
C TRP A 310 -4.07 13.10 23.34
N PRO A 311 -5.17 13.63 23.93
CA PRO A 311 -5.69 13.38 25.28
C PRO A 311 -6.61 12.16 25.39
N ARG A 312 -6.81 11.41 24.30
CA ARG A 312 -7.72 10.26 24.24
C ARG A 312 -7.13 9.14 23.38
N THR A 313 -7.71 7.95 23.49
CA THR A 313 -7.46 6.83 22.58
C THR A 313 -7.94 7.12 21.16
N LEU A 314 -7.44 6.34 20.20
CA LEU A 314 -7.66 6.52 18.76
C LEU A 314 -8.65 5.48 18.22
N GLY A 315 -9.62 5.91 17.41
CA GLY A 315 -10.50 5.02 16.67
C GLY A 315 -10.12 4.94 15.20
N VAL A 316 -10.79 4.04 14.46
CA VAL A 316 -10.66 3.93 12.99
C VAL A 316 -10.82 5.28 12.29
N ARG A 317 -11.74 6.13 12.79
CA ARG A 317 -11.97 7.48 12.22
C ARG A 317 -10.77 8.41 12.37
N ASP A 318 -10.02 8.30 13.46
CA ASP A 318 -8.83 9.11 13.67
C ASP A 318 -7.73 8.72 12.68
N VAL A 319 -7.58 7.43 12.42
CA VAL A 319 -6.68 6.90 11.39
C VAL A 319 -7.11 7.38 10.00
N LYS A 320 -8.40 7.22 9.65
CA LYS A 320 -8.93 7.71 8.36
C LYS A 320 -8.82 9.23 8.20
N ALA A 321 -8.91 10.00 9.29
CA ALA A 321 -8.74 11.45 9.24
C ALA A 321 -7.27 11.84 8.99
N ALA A 322 -6.32 11.14 9.61
CA ALA A 322 -4.89 11.33 9.35
C ALA A 322 -4.53 11.01 7.89
N MET A 323 -5.04 9.91 7.35
CA MET A 323 -4.83 9.48 5.96
C MET A 323 -5.29 10.51 4.91
N ARG A 324 -6.20 11.42 5.30
CA ARG A 324 -6.78 12.46 4.44
C ARG A 324 -6.03 13.78 4.49
N ASN A 325 -5.07 13.93 5.41
CA ASN A 325 -4.50 15.22 5.70
C ASN A 325 -3.54 15.66 4.59
N HIS A 326 -3.67 16.89 4.14
CA HIS A 326 -2.77 17.55 3.20
C HIS A 326 -2.36 18.92 3.74
N TRP A 327 -2.05 18.96 5.04
CA TRP A 327 -1.80 20.18 5.82
C TRP A 327 -3.05 21.04 6.04
N ASP A 328 -4.21 20.40 6.14
CA ASP A 328 -5.54 21.02 6.24
C ASP A 328 -5.55 22.22 7.22
N GLY A 329 -5.99 23.37 6.73
CA GLY A 329 -6.14 24.58 7.55
C GLY A 329 -4.84 25.32 7.87
N SER A 330 -3.71 24.91 7.29
CA SER A 330 -2.42 25.59 7.44
C SER A 330 -2.02 26.36 6.17
N SER A 331 -0.95 27.15 6.27
CA SER A 331 -0.31 27.80 5.12
C SER A 331 0.39 26.81 4.18
N HIS A 332 0.61 25.57 4.60
CA HIS A 332 1.29 24.53 3.82
C HIS A 332 0.33 23.68 2.98
N ASP A 333 -0.98 23.98 2.99
CA ASP A 333 -1.96 23.22 2.18
C ASP A 333 -1.75 23.50 0.68
N PRO A 334 -1.15 22.56 -0.10
CA PRO A 334 -0.74 22.85 -1.47
C PRO A 334 -1.94 23.05 -2.39
N TYR A 335 -3.05 22.38 -2.08
CA TYR A 335 -4.22 22.37 -2.93
C TYR A 335 -5.10 23.60 -2.69
N LEU A 336 -5.22 24.04 -1.42
CA LEU A 336 -5.96 25.25 -1.08
C LEU A 336 -5.28 26.52 -1.62
N HIS A 337 -3.95 26.55 -1.57
CA HIS A 337 -3.16 27.71 -1.97
C HIS A 337 -2.66 27.65 -3.42
N GLN A 338 -2.98 26.58 -4.17
CA GLN A 338 -2.50 26.33 -5.53
C GLN A 338 -0.97 26.43 -5.61
N HIS A 339 -0.30 25.79 -4.65
CA HIS A 339 1.15 25.83 -4.47
C HIS A 339 1.74 24.44 -4.80
N PRO A 340 1.91 24.11 -6.09
CA PRO A 340 2.46 22.82 -6.53
C PRO A 340 3.91 22.60 -6.05
N ASP A 341 4.66 23.69 -5.85
CA ASP A 341 6.06 23.68 -5.38
C ASP A 341 6.17 23.67 -3.84
N GLU A 342 5.10 23.33 -3.11
CA GLU A 342 5.15 23.20 -1.66
C GLU A 342 6.23 22.18 -1.24
N PRO A 343 7.22 22.58 -0.42
CA PRO A 343 8.29 21.67 -0.04
C PRO A 343 7.79 20.49 0.80
N TRP A 344 6.75 20.69 1.62
CA TRP A 344 6.28 19.64 2.51
C TRP A 344 5.31 18.70 1.83
N ARG A 345 5.77 17.48 1.61
CA ARG A 345 4.97 16.42 1.02
C ARG A 345 3.72 16.12 1.88
N PRO A 346 2.49 16.35 1.39
CA PRO A 346 1.26 16.03 2.14
C PRO A 346 1.09 14.52 2.34
N ILE A 347 0.22 14.08 3.26
CA ILE A 347 -0.10 12.64 3.42
C ILE A 347 -1.03 12.19 2.30
N ALA A 348 -2.16 12.86 2.14
CA ALA A 348 -3.12 12.56 1.07
C ALA A 348 -2.66 13.19 -0.24
N LEU A 349 -2.46 12.35 -1.26
CA LEU A 349 -2.09 12.78 -2.60
C LEU A 349 -3.18 12.42 -3.61
N LEU A 350 -3.13 13.05 -4.79
CA LEU A 350 -3.90 12.58 -5.93
C LEU A 350 -3.43 11.17 -6.34
N ARG A 351 -2.12 10.88 -6.34
CA ARG A 351 -1.60 9.56 -6.75
C ARG A 351 -1.95 8.42 -5.79
N THR A 352 -2.42 8.69 -4.57
CA THR A 352 -2.88 7.65 -3.64
C THR A 352 -3.89 6.74 -4.36
N SER A 353 -3.45 5.52 -4.64
CA SER A 353 -4.14 4.55 -5.48
C SER A 353 -5.16 3.79 -4.63
N MET A 354 -4.83 3.61 -3.35
CA MET A 354 -5.65 3.01 -2.33
C MET A 354 -5.24 3.51 -0.94
N ALA A 355 -6.16 3.51 0.01
CA ALA A 355 -5.82 3.59 1.43
C ALA A 355 -6.62 2.53 2.18
N HIS A 356 -6.04 1.94 3.23
CA HIS A 356 -6.74 0.94 4.02
C HIS A 356 -6.45 1.08 5.50
N VAL A 357 -7.46 0.79 6.34
CA VAL A 357 -7.31 0.55 7.77
C VAL A 357 -7.97 -0.77 8.09
N THR A 358 -7.18 -1.75 8.52
CA THR A 358 -7.67 -3.03 9.01
C THR A 358 -7.81 -2.97 10.53
N GLN A 359 -9.05 -3.13 10.98
CA GLN A 359 -9.44 -3.21 12.38
C GLN A 359 -9.52 -4.68 12.80
N LEU A 360 -8.63 -5.08 13.70
CA LEU A 360 -8.52 -6.42 14.26
C LEU A 360 -9.12 -6.38 15.66
N ARG A 361 -10.39 -6.78 15.78
CA ARG A 361 -11.14 -6.66 17.03
C ARG A 361 -10.73 -7.76 18.02
N PRO A 362 -10.69 -7.47 19.32
CA PRO A 362 -10.37 -8.48 20.32
C PRO A 362 -11.42 -9.58 20.29
N LEU A 363 -10.96 -10.83 20.22
CA LEU A 363 -11.84 -11.99 20.21
C LEU A 363 -12.58 -12.07 21.55
N SER A 364 -13.89 -12.32 21.48
CA SER A 364 -14.74 -12.50 22.67
C SER A 364 -15.89 -13.45 22.35
N ALA A 365 -16.48 -14.07 23.38
CA ALA A 365 -17.61 -14.99 23.20
C ALA A 365 -18.82 -14.36 22.49
N ASN A 366 -18.94 -13.03 22.53
CA ASN A 366 -20.05 -12.28 21.93
C ASN A 366 -19.72 -11.68 20.56
N LEU A 367 -18.49 -11.86 20.06
CA LEU A 367 -18.08 -11.39 18.74
C LEU A 367 -17.83 -12.59 17.82
N PRO A 368 -18.72 -12.86 16.85
CA PRO A 368 -18.50 -13.89 15.83
C PRO A 368 -17.21 -13.65 15.05
N ASP A 369 -16.47 -14.70 14.75
CA ASP A 369 -15.20 -14.62 13.99
C ASP A 369 -15.38 -13.94 12.62
N ALA A 370 -16.49 -14.21 11.94
CA ALA A 370 -16.90 -13.56 10.69
C ALA A 370 -16.96 -12.02 10.77
N LEU A 371 -17.09 -11.47 11.99
CA LEU A 371 -17.10 -10.04 12.24
C LEU A 371 -15.76 -9.56 12.84
N SER A 372 -14.86 -10.43 13.29
CA SER A 372 -13.65 -10.05 14.06
C SER A 372 -12.69 -9.11 13.33
N ILE A 373 -12.65 -9.15 12.00
CA ILE A 373 -11.80 -8.27 11.19
C ILE A 373 -12.67 -7.41 10.28
N ILE A 374 -12.36 -6.11 10.23
CA ILE A 374 -12.95 -5.16 9.29
C ILE A 374 -11.83 -4.43 8.57
N THR A 375 -11.68 -4.65 7.27
CA THR A 375 -10.82 -3.80 6.43
C THR A 375 -11.66 -2.68 5.85
N HIS A 376 -11.39 -1.46 6.27
CA HIS A 376 -11.93 -0.26 5.64
C HIS A 376 -11.01 0.11 4.48
N VAL A 377 -11.50 0.03 3.25
CA VAL A 377 -10.73 0.33 2.04
C VAL A 377 -11.29 1.55 1.31
N SER A 378 -10.41 2.48 0.95
CA SER A 378 -10.67 3.58 0.02
C SER A 378 -9.94 3.26 -1.29
N LEU A 379 -10.68 3.17 -2.39
CA LEU A 379 -10.11 2.99 -3.73
C LEU A 379 -9.96 4.38 -4.37
N ALA A 380 -8.72 4.81 -4.58
CA ALA A 380 -8.27 6.19 -4.78
C ALA A 380 -8.13 7.03 -3.49
N THR A 381 -7.71 8.30 -3.65
CA THR A 381 -7.33 9.16 -2.53
C THR A 381 -8.41 9.25 -1.45
N PRO A 382 -8.08 8.99 -0.18
CA PRO A 382 -9.07 8.95 0.90
C PRO A 382 -9.75 10.31 1.13
N LYS A 383 -9.18 11.41 0.63
CA LYS A 383 -9.80 12.74 0.71
C LYS A 383 -11.09 12.83 -0.12
N LEU A 384 -11.14 12.14 -1.27
CA LEU A 384 -12.20 12.23 -2.28
C LEU A 384 -12.76 10.87 -2.68
N ALA A 385 -12.54 9.83 -1.87
CA ALA A 385 -13.12 8.51 -2.01
C ALA A 385 -13.63 8.01 -0.64
N PRO A 386 -14.79 7.33 -0.59
CA PRO A 386 -15.30 6.77 0.66
C PRO A 386 -14.57 5.48 1.05
N PHE A 387 -14.35 5.29 2.34
CA PHE A 387 -13.95 4.00 2.90
C PHE A 387 -15.12 3.03 2.96
N ILE A 388 -14.95 1.87 2.32
CA ILE A 388 -15.90 0.76 2.33
C ILE A 388 -15.47 -0.27 3.39
N PRO A 389 -16.32 -0.60 4.38
CA PRO A 389 -16.03 -1.62 5.38
C PRO A 389 -16.23 -3.03 4.81
N LEU A 390 -15.23 -3.90 4.97
CA LEU A 390 -15.27 -5.29 4.54
C LEU A 390 -14.99 -6.22 5.70
N TYR A 391 -15.96 -7.06 6.03
CA TYR A 391 -15.87 -8.01 7.12
C TYR A 391 -15.14 -9.29 6.70
N LYS A 392 -14.45 -9.90 7.66
CA LYS A 392 -13.79 -11.21 7.52
C LYS A 392 -14.69 -12.27 6.88
N GLY A 393 -15.95 -12.33 7.29
CA GLY A 393 -16.92 -13.34 6.87
C GLY A 393 -17.62 -13.05 5.54
N LEU A 394 -17.22 -12.02 4.79
CA LEU A 394 -17.75 -11.80 3.45
C LEU A 394 -17.26 -12.95 2.54
N PRO A 395 -18.15 -13.77 1.96
CA PRO A 395 -17.69 -14.88 1.15
C PRO A 395 -17.03 -14.39 -0.14
N PRO A 396 -16.05 -15.14 -0.70
CA PRO A 396 -15.23 -14.70 -1.82
C PRO A 396 -16.03 -14.27 -3.06
N HIS A 397 -17.08 -15.02 -3.37
CA HIS A 397 -17.94 -14.82 -4.53
C HIS A 397 -18.89 -13.61 -4.38
N ALA A 398 -18.95 -12.99 -3.20
CA ALA A 398 -19.83 -11.87 -2.92
C ALA A 398 -19.15 -10.50 -2.99
N LEU A 399 -17.87 -10.43 -3.40
CA LEU A 399 -17.23 -9.17 -3.73
C LEU A 399 -17.93 -8.53 -4.95
N PRO A 400 -18.55 -7.35 -4.82
CA PRO A 400 -19.30 -6.73 -5.90
C PRO A 400 -18.38 -6.18 -7.01
N PRO A 401 -18.88 -6.01 -8.25
CA PRO A 401 -18.15 -5.40 -9.35
C PRO A 401 -17.54 -4.03 -9.03
N GLU A 402 -18.23 -3.24 -8.19
CA GLU A 402 -17.78 -1.97 -7.64
C GLU A 402 -16.38 -2.01 -7.01
N LEU A 403 -15.97 -3.17 -6.47
CA LEU A 403 -14.67 -3.40 -5.83
C LEU A 403 -13.70 -4.23 -6.67
N THR A 404 -14.15 -4.81 -7.77
CA THR A 404 -13.39 -5.83 -8.51
C THR A 404 -13.17 -5.52 -9.99
N ALA A 405 -13.93 -4.58 -10.57
CA ALA A 405 -13.92 -4.32 -12.02
C ALA A 405 -12.71 -3.52 -12.52
N ALA A 406 -12.10 -2.67 -11.67
CA ALA A 406 -10.95 -1.85 -12.04
C ALA A 406 -9.65 -2.69 -12.11
N LYS A 407 -9.53 -3.56 -13.11
CA LYS A 407 -8.34 -4.41 -13.30
C LYS A 407 -7.36 -3.87 -14.34
N GLU A 408 -7.82 -2.95 -15.18
CA GLU A 408 -7.08 -2.40 -16.30
C GLU A 408 -7.02 -0.88 -16.18
N ARG A 409 -6.02 -0.26 -16.84
CA ARG A 409 -5.90 1.21 -16.98
C ARG A 409 -6.93 1.77 -17.97
N ARG A 410 -8.18 1.33 -17.85
CA ARG A 410 -9.31 1.72 -18.68
C ARG A 410 -10.44 2.18 -17.76
N PRO A 411 -10.85 3.46 -17.83
CA PRO A 411 -11.97 3.95 -17.05
C PRO A 411 -13.24 3.14 -17.28
N ASP A 412 -14.03 3.00 -16.22
CA ASP A 412 -15.33 2.35 -16.27
C ASP A 412 -16.38 3.09 -15.42
N GLY A 413 -17.65 2.77 -15.65
CA GLY A 413 -18.79 3.38 -14.98
C GLY A 413 -19.31 2.63 -13.75
N VAL A 414 -18.65 1.55 -13.34
CA VAL A 414 -19.08 0.60 -12.31
C VAL A 414 -18.18 0.68 -11.07
N SER A 415 -16.86 0.61 -11.24
CA SER A 415 -15.90 0.55 -10.15
C SER A 415 -15.86 1.83 -9.33
N LEU A 416 -15.74 1.68 -8.01
CA LEU A 416 -15.59 2.82 -7.10
C LEU A 416 -14.27 3.56 -7.36
N PHE A 417 -13.23 2.85 -7.78
CA PHE A 417 -11.96 3.45 -8.18
C PHE A 417 -12.17 4.51 -9.28
N TRP A 418 -12.71 4.13 -10.44
CA TRP A 418 -12.86 5.07 -11.56
C TRP A 418 -13.95 6.13 -11.31
N ARG A 419 -15.00 5.80 -10.56
CA ARG A 419 -15.98 6.82 -10.09
C ARG A 419 -15.33 7.87 -9.18
N ALA A 420 -14.43 7.46 -8.29
CA ALA A 420 -13.70 8.40 -7.44
C ALA A 420 -12.67 9.21 -8.23
N ARG A 421 -11.95 8.59 -9.16
CA ARG A 421 -11.03 9.27 -10.08
C ARG A 421 -11.72 10.35 -10.91
N ARG A 422 -12.94 10.09 -11.38
CA ARG A 422 -13.77 11.07 -12.10
C ARG A 422 -14.13 12.29 -11.24
N LEU A 423 -14.51 12.08 -9.99
CA LEU A 423 -14.72 13.18 -9.04
C LEU A 423 -13.42 13.97 -8.83
N GLN A 424 -12.29 13.28 -8.66
CA GLN A 424 -10.99 13.92 -8.43
C GLN A 424 -10.57 14.79 -9.62
N ALA A 425 -10.69 14.28 -10.85
CA ALA A 425 -10.40 15.05 -12.07
C ALA A 425 -11.09 16.42 -12.07
N LEU A 426 -12.37 16.45 -11.68
CA LEU A 426 -13.15 17.67 -11.59
C LEU A 426 -12.75 18.54 -10.39
N VAL A 427 -12.61 17.96 -9.21
CA VAL A 427 -12.27 18.70 -7.98
C VAL A 427 -10.93 19.41 -8.11
N PHE A 428 -9.93 18.79 -8.74
CA PHE A 428 -8.62 19.40 -8.94
C PHE A 428 -8.61 20.59 -9.91
N ARG A 429 -9.70 20.84 -10.67
CA ARG A 429 -9.84 22.07 -11.48
C ARG A 429 -10.14 23.31 -10.66
N ASP A 430 -10.83 23.14 -9.53
CA ASP A 430 -11.14 24.22 -8.60
C ASP A 430 -11.25 23.64 -7.17
N TRP A 431 -10.09 23.26 -6.63
CA TRP A 431 -10.02 22.60 -5.33
C TRP A 431 -10.68 23.42 -4.22
N LYS A 432 -10.40 24.72 -4.21
CA LYS A 432 -10.87 25.67 -3.19
C LYS A 432 -12.39 25.69 -3.10
N ARG A 433 -13.09 25.58 -4.23
CA ARG A 433 -14.56 25.56 -4.27
C ARG A 433 -15.14 24.17 -4.06
N LEU A 434 -14.51 23.14 -4.63
CA LEU A 434 -15.14 21.82 -4.81
C LEU A 434 -14.76 20.79 -3.73
N ALA A 435 -13.55 20.86 -3.18
CA ALA A 435 -13.05 19.81 -2.28
C ALA A 435 -13.82 19.75 -0.95
N GLY A 436 -14.14 20.91 -0.36
CA GLY A 436 -14.83 20.99 0.93
C GLY A 436 -16.21 20.31 0.94
N PRO A 437 -17.14 20.68 0.04
CA PRO A 437 -18.44 20.03 -0.07
C PRO A 437 -18.35 18.52 -0.36
N ALA A 438 -17.47 18.11 -1.29
CA ALA A 438 -17.28 16.71 -1.64
C ALA A 438 -16.78 15.87 -0.45
N ALA A 439 -15.70 16.31 0.21
CA ALA A 439 -15.14 15.64 1.38
C ALA A 439 -16.16 15.57 2.53
N THR A 440 -16.94 16.64 2.75
CA THR A 440 -17.99 16.67 3.78
C THR A 440 -19.06 15.61 3.52
N ALA A 441 -19.52 15.47 2.27
CA ALA A 441 -20.52 14.48 1.91
C ALA A 441 -20.02 13.04 2.07
N ILE A 442 -18.75 12.79 1.70
CA ILE A 442 -18.06 11.50 1.87
C ILE A 442 -17.93 11.14 3.36
N VAL A 443 -17.40 12.04 4.18
CA VAL A 443 -17.26 11.81 5.63
C VAL A 443 -18.63 11.64 6.29
N ALA A 444 -19.65 12.37 5.86
CA ALA A 444 -21.01 12.19 6.37
C ALA A 444 -21.60 10.82 6.00
N PHE A 445 -21.28 10.28 4.82
CA PHE A 445 -21.65 8.91 4.43
C PHE A 445 -21.00 7.88 5.35
N GLU A 446 -19.68 7.95 5.54
CA GLU A 446 -18.94 7.04 6.42
C GLU A 446 -19.41 7.12 7.87
N ARG A 447 -19.61 8.34 8.38
CA ARG A 447 -20.10 8.53 9.75
C ARG A 447 -21.44 7.84 9.96
N ARG A 448 -22.39 7.96 9.02
CA ARG A 448 -23.68 7.25 9.10
C ARG A 448 -23.49 5.74 9.12
N LEU A 449 -22.58 5.20 8.31
CA LEU A 449 -22.28 3.77 8.32
C LEU A 449 -21.78 3.33 9.69
N GLU A 450 -20.75 4.00 10.20
CA GLU A 450 -20.05 3.59 11.41
C GLU A 450 -20.84 3.84 12.70
N GLU A 451 -21.57 4.94 12.82
CA GLU A 451 -22.37 5.25 14.02
C GLU A 451 -23.69 4.49 14.08
N ARG A 452 -24.28 4.18 12.92
CA ARG A 452 -25.68 3.73 12.84
C ARG A 452 -25.84 2.43 12.10
N ASP A 453 -25.40 2.35 10.85
CA ASP A 453 -25.80 1.26 9.98
C ASP A 453 -25.05 -0.04 10.32
N LEU A 454 -23.74 0.01 10.56
CA LEU A 454 -22.94 -1.17 10.95
C LEU A 454 -23.31 -1.69 12.34
N PRO A 455 -23.39 -0.88 13.42
CA PRO A 455 -23.76 -1.41 14.73
C PRO A 455 -25.18 -1.97 14.76
N LYS A 456 -26.12 -1.38 14.00
CA LYS A 456 -27.47 -1.92 13.82
C LYS A 456 -27.45 -3.22 13.03
N PHE A 457 -26.66 -3.30 11.97
CA PHE A 457 -26.51 -4.51 11.19
C PHE A 457 -26.00 -5.66 12.05
N GLU A 458 -24.89 -5.48 12.77
CA GLU A 458 -24.28 -6.53 13.60
C GLU A 458 -25.25 -7.04 14.68
N ARG A 459 -25.79 -6.13 15.49
CA ARG A 459 -26.66 -6.48 16.63
C ARG A 459 -28.02 -7.06 16.25
N SER A 460 -28.46 -6.90 15.01
CA SER A 460 -29.84 -7.22 14.62
C SER A 460 -29.93 -8.01 13.33
N THR A 461 -29.43 -7.47 12.22
CA THR A 461 -29.57 -8.11 10.91
C THR A 461 -28.72 -9.36 10.81
N TYR A 462 -27.43 -9.26 11.16
CA TYR A 462 -26.50 -10.37 11.14
C TYR A 462 -26.90 -11.45 12.16
N ALA A 463 -27.10 -11.07 13.43
CA ALA A 463 -27.52 -11.99 14.49
C ALA A 463 -28.76 -12.82 14.08
N ARG A 464 -29.84 -12.17 13.63
CA ARG A 464 -31.05 -12.88 13.17
C ARG A 464 -30.82 -13.76 11.93
N ALA A 465 -29.90 -13.37 11.05
CA ALA A 465 -29.60 -14.15 9.86
C ALA A 465 -28.87 -15.45 10.24
N VAL A 466 -27.94 -15.36 11.21
CA VAL A 466 -27.27 -16.53 11.79
C VAL A 466 -28.26 -17.41 12.56
N ASP A 467 -29.13 -16.84 13.39
CA ASP A 467 -30.15 -17.61 14.14
C ASP A 467 -31.06 -18.43 13.21
N LYS A 468 -31.38 -17.91 12.02
CA LYS A 468 -32.28 -18.55 11.05
C LYS A 468 -31.59 -19.50 10.09
N GLY A 469 -30.34 -19.20 9.71
CA GLY A 469 -29.68 -19.82 8.57
C GLY A 469 -28.25 -20.27 8.82
N GLY A 470 -27.79 -20.24 10.07
CA GLY A 470 -26.42 -20.54 10.46
C GLY A 470 -25.41 -19.62 9.77
N GLU A 471 -24.20 -20.13 9.56
CA GLU A 471 -23.10 -19.43 8.89
C GLU A 471 -23.50 -18.90 7.51
N ALA A 472 -24.14 -19.72 6.68
CA ALA A 472 -24.64 -19.31 5.36
C ALA A 472 -25.66 -18.16 5.43
N GLY A 473 -26.43 -18.08 6.52
CA GLY A 473 -27.30 -16.94 6.80
C GLY A 473 -26.52 -15.65 7.04
N GLY A 474 -25.47 -15.73 7.87
CA GLY A 474 -24.54 -14.63 8.12
C GLY A 474 -23.81 -14.16 6.87
N GLU A 475 -23.29 -15.09 6.06
CA GLU A 475 -22.64 -14.81 4.78
C GLU A 475 -23.56 -14.04 3.82
N ARG A 476 -24.82 -14.49 3.66
CA ARG A 476 -25.81 -13.78 2.83
C ARG A 476 -26.11 -12.37 3.35
N ALA A 477 -26.15 -12.20 4.68
CA ALA A 477 -26.37 -10.89 5.28
C ALA A 477 -25.18 -9.95 5.02
N LEU A 478 -23.94 -10.46 5.14
CA LEU A 478 -22.72 -9.70 4.84
C LEU A 478 -22.64 -9.34 3.36
N ALA A 479 -22.92 -10.28 2.46
CA ALA A 479 -23.00 -10.02 1.01
C ALA A 479 -24.00 -8.89 0.69
N ALA A 480 -25.20 -8.96 1.27
CA ALA A 480 -26.23 -7.94 1.07
C ALA A 480 -25.83 -6.56 1.62
N LEU A 481 -25.19 -6.51 2.79
CA LEU A 481 -24.66 -5.26 3.35
C LEU A 481 -23.58 -4.67 2.42
N THR A 482 -22.59 -5.45 2.03
CA THR A 482 -21.47 -4.99 1.19
C THR A 482 -21.98 -4.45 -0.15
N ALA A 483 -22.86 -5.20 -0.82
CA ALA A 483 -23.47 -4.76 -2.08
C ALA A 483 -24.27 -3.45 -1.90
N HIS A 484 -25.06 -3.33 -0.83
CA HIS A 484 -25.81 -2.12 -0.53
C HIS A 484 -24.89 -0.91 -0.31
N VAL A 485 -23.85 -1.07 0.52
CA VAL A 485 -22.89 0.00 0.83
C VAL A 485 -22.14 0.44 -0.43
N CYS A 486 -21.67 -0.50 -1.26
CA CYS A 486 -20.99 -0.18 -2.52
C CYS A 486 -21.91 0.58 -3.49
N GLN A 487 -23.17 0.15 -3.62
CA GLN A 487 -24.14 0.85 -4.46
C GLN A 487 -24.40 2.29 -3.98
N GLN A 488 -24.51 2.50 -2.66
CA GLN A 488 -24.70 3.85 -2.10
C GLN A 488 -23.46 4.73 -2.27
N ALA A 489 -22.25 4.16 -2.10
CA ALA A 489 -21.00 4.85 -2.34
C ALA A 489 -20.85 5.27 -3.81
N GLY A 490 -21.20 4.39 -4.74
CA GLY A 490 -21.21 4.67 -6.16
C GLY A 490 -22.15 5.83 -6.52
N LYS A 491 -23.40 5.78 -6.06
CA LYS A 491 -24.38 6.87 -6.24
C LYS A 491 -23.92 8.20 -5.63
N LEU A 492 -23.23 8.15 -4.49
CA LEU A 492 -22.64 9.34 -3.87
C LEU A 492 -21.58 9.95 -4.78
N LEU A 493 -20.64 9.15 -5.29
CA LEU A 493 -19.57 9.61 -6.17
C LEU A 493 -20.12 10.17 -7.49
N ASP A 494 -21.08 9.48 -8.11
CA ASP A 494 -21.69 9.93 -9.38
C ASP A 494 -22.39 11.28 -9.21
N ARG A 495 -23.14 11.46 -8.11
CA ARG A 495 -23.77 12.74 -7.78
C ARG A 495 -22.73 13.83 -7.54
N LEU A 496 -21.69 13.57 -6.75
CA LEU A 496 -20.65 14.56 -6.47
C LEU A 496 -19.89 14.97 -7.73
N ALA A 497 -19.67 14.04 -8.67
CA ALA A 497 -19.06 14.35 -9.96
C ALA A 497 -20.00 15.23 -10.82
N ALA A 498 -21.30 14.95 -10.84
CA ALA A 498 -22.27 15.81 -11.52
C ALA A 498 -22.32 17.22 -10.91
N ASP A 499 -22.42 17.32 -9.58
CA ASP A 499 -22.42 18.60 -8.86
C ASP A 499 -21.14 19.42 -9.14
N ALA A 500 -19.98 18.74 -9.23
CA ALA A 500 -18.71 19.37 -9.55
C ALA A 500 -18.64 19.85 -11.01
N ALA A 501 -19.13 19.05 -11.97
CA ALA A 501 -19.21 19.44 -13.37
C ALA A 501 -20.12 20.66 -13.57
N ASP A 502 -21.30 20.66 -12.94
CA ASP A 502 -22.24 21.78 -12.96
C ASP A 502 -21.62 23.04 -12.34
N ALA A 503 -20.91 22.89 -11.22
CA ALA A 503 -20.22 24.01 -10.58
C ALA A 503 -19.11 24.62 -11.44
N LEU A 504 -18.44 23.82 -12.27
CA LEU A 504 -17.45 24.24 -13.27
C LEU A 504 -18.09 24.82 -14.55
N GLY A 505 -19.42 24.76 -14.68
CA GLY A 505 -20.12 25.23 -15.88
C GLY A 505 -19.95 24.32 -17.09
N LEU A 506 -19.63 23.04 -16.88
CA LEU A 506 -19.51 22.04 -17.94
C LEU A 506 -20.91 21.58 -18.39
N PRO A 507 -21.09 21.16 -19.66
CA PRO A 507 -22.37 20.66 -20.17
C PRO A 507 -22.79 19.31 -19.55
N GLY A 508 -21.90 18.69 -18.77
CA GLY A 508 -22.09 17.43 -18.08
C GLY A 508 -20.75 16.91 -17.57
N VAL A 509 -20.78 15.72 -16.99
CA VAL A 509 -19.56 15.00 -16.60
C VAL A 509 -18.70 14.72 -17.85
N PRO A 510 -17.39 15.05 -17.84
CA PRO A 510 -16.49 14.86 -18.98
C PRO A 510 -16.39 13.41 -19.46
N SER A 511 -15.92 13.23 -20.69
CA SER A 511 -15.63 11.90 -21.23
C SER A 511 -14.51 11.21 -20.45
N ASP A 512 -14.40 9.89 -20.59
CA ASP A 512 -13.33 9.13 -19.93
C ASP A 512 -11.94 9.60 -20.39
N GLN A 513 -11.80 10.03 -21.65
CA GLN A 513 -10.53 10.55 -22.18
C GLN A 513 -10.18 11.90 -21.54
N ASP A 514 -11.12 12.85 -21.52
CA ASP A 514 -10.89 14.16 -20.90
C ASP A 514 -10.58 14.01 -19.41
N MET A 515 -11.24 13.08 -18.73
CA MET A 515 -11.02 12.76 -17.33
C MET A 515 -9.59 12.25 -17.06
N LEU A 516 -9.07 11.37 -17.93
CA LEU A 516 -7.68 10.90 -17.84
C LEU A 516 -6.68 12.05 -18.04
N GLU A 517 -6.89 12.89 -19.04
CA GLU A 517 -6.04 14.06 -19.31
C GLU A 517 -6.03 15.02 -18.12
N MET A 518 -7.20 15.32 -17.54
CA MET A 518 -7.31 16.16 -16.34
C MET A 518 -6.57 15.56 -15.12
N LEU A 519 -6.59 14.24 -14.95
CA LEU A 519 -5.86 13.57 -13.86
C LEU A 519 -4.36 13.61 -14.06
N GLU A 520 -3.90 13.39 -15.29
CA GLU A 520 -2.48 13.46 -15.64
C GLU A 520 -1.93 14.86 -15.44
N GLU A 521 -2.65 15.90 -15.90
CA GLU A 521 -2.30 17.30 -15.64
C GLU A 521 -2.17 17.61 -14.14
N ALA A 522 -3.15 17.15 -13.34
CA ALA A 522 -3.14 17.39 -11.90
C ALA A 522 -2.03 16.59 -11.18
N ALA A 523 -1.75 15.37 -11.63
CA ALA A 523 -0.69 14.53 -11.07
C ALA A 523 0.70 15.08 -11.39
N GLU A 524 0.90 15.62 -12.60
CA GLU A 524 2.14 16.30 -12.99
C GLU A 524 2.35 17.57 -12.17
N ALA A 525 1.29 18.39 -12.02
CA ALA A 525 1.36 19.62 -11.23
C ALA A 525 1.65 19.35 -9.74
N TYR A 526 1.03 18.33 -9.14
CA TYR A 526 1.12 18.04 -7.71
C TYR A 526 1.84 16.72 -7.43
N SER A 527 3.03 16.53 -8.01
CA SER A 527 3.76 15.27 -7.95
C SER A 527 4.39 14.98 -6.58
N PHE A 528 4.97 15.99 -5.89
CA PHE A 528 5.66 15.81 -4.60
C PHE A 528 6.61 14.60 -4.58
N GLU A 529 7.36 14.40 -5.66
CA GLU A 529 8.40 13.37 -5.75
C GLU A 529 9.67 13.84 -4.99
N PRO A 530 10.41 12.94 -4.33
CA PRO A 530 11.66 13.31 -3.68
C PRO A 530 12.71 13.74 -4.71
N ALA A 531 13.53 14.73 -4.38
CA ALA A 531 14.48 15.36 -5.31
C ALA A 531 15.46 14.40 -6.02
N GLU A 532 15.70 13.20 -5.47
CA GLU A 532 16.58 12.18 -6.06
C GLU A 532 15.95 11.44 -7.26
N SER A 533 14.62 11.43 -7.42
CA SER A 533 13.97 10.83 -8.60
C SER A 533 14.11 11.70 -9.85
N SER A 534 14.48 12.98 -9.70
CA SER A 534 14.65 13.93 -10.80
C SER A 534 15.99 13.83 -11.55
N SER A 535 16.95 13.00 -11.10
CA SER A 535 18.25 12.86 -11.77
C SER A 535 18.21 12.09 -13.09
N SER A 536 17.05 11.53 -13.47
CA SER A 536 16.81 11.05 -14.84
C SER A 536 15.72 11.88 -15.51
N GLY A 537 16.10 13.05 -16.05
CA GLY A 537 15.20 13.91 -16.80
C GLY A 537 14.43 13.16 -17.90
N ARG A 538 13.15 12.88 -17.63
CA ARG A 538 12.03 12.72 -18.57
C ARG A 538 10.78 12.41 -17.75
N GLY A 539 9.83 13.35 -17.71
CA GLY A 539 8.48 13.06 -17.25
C GLY A 539 7.93 11.84 -17.96
N VAL A 540 7.39 10.90 -17.20
CA VAL A 540 6.77 9.69 -17.72
C VAL A 540 5.48 10.11 -18.42
N ARG A 541 5.52 10.21 -19.74
CA ARG A 541 4.29 10.22 -20.55
C ARG A 541 3.69 8.82 -20.47
N TYR A 542 2.49 8.70 -19.92
CA TYR A 542 1.70 7.47 -19.97
C TYR A 542 1.38 7.15 -21.43
N ALA A 543 2.10 6.19 -22.02
CA ALA A 543 1.79 5.73 -23.37
C ALA A 543 0.58 4.79 -23.30
N ALA A 544 -0.57 5.26 -23.80
CA ALA A 544 -1.71 4.42 -24.09
C ALA A 544 -1.28 3.29 -25.06
N ALA A 545 -1.24 2.05 -24.57
CA ALA A 545 -1.01 0.90 -25.42
C ALA A 545 -2.22 0.73 -26.36
N GLY A 546 -1.99 0.99 -27.65
CA GLY A 546 -3.00 0.91 -28.70
C GLY A 546 -3.59 -0.48 -28.82
N ILE A 547 -4.89 -0.59 -28.55
CA ILE A 547 -5.70 -1.76 -28.89
C ILE A 547 -6.12 -1.59 -30.35
N GLY A 548 -5.55 -2.40 -31.23
CA GLY A 548 -5.93 -2.45 -32.65
C GLY A 548 -7.41 -2.85 -32.80
N LEU A 549 -8.23 -1.90 -33.23
CA LEU A 549 -9.58 -2.19 -33.71
C LEU A 549 -9.46 -2.78 -35.11
N ALA A 550 -9.68 -4.11 -35.20
CA ALA A 550 -10.00 -4.77 -36.45
C ALA A 550 -11.34 -4.23 -36.98
N GLY A 551 -11.27 -3.22 -37.82
CA GLY A 551 -12.40 -2.72 -38.59
C GLY A 551 -12.76 -3.70 -39.70
N GLY A 552 -13.80 -4.51 -39.49
CA GLY A 552 -14.51 -5.17 -40.58
C GLY A 552 -15.24 -4.12 -41.42
N GLY A 553 -14.88 -4.04 -42.70
CA GLY A 553 -15.55 -3.21 -43.70
C GLY A 553 -15.57 -3.94 -45.03
N GLY A 554 -16.73 -4.51 -45.38
CA GLY A 554 -17.00 -5.07 -46.70
C GLY A 554 -17.40 -4.00 -47.72
N GLY A 555 -17.23 -4.34 -49.00
CA GLY A 555 -17.59 -3.55 -50.18
C GLY A 555 -16.36 -2.86 -50.78
N GLY A 556 -15.86 -3.15 -51.98
CA GLY A 556 -16.52 -3.64 -53.18
C GLY A 556 -16.32 -2.60 -54.29
N SER A 557 -15.23 -2.68 -55.07
CA SER A 557 -15.09 -1.98 -56.35
C SER A 557 -13.90 -2.51 -57.17
N SER A 558 -14.23 -3.43 -58.08
CA SER A 558 -13.86 -3.51 -59.50
C SER A 558 -12.61 -2.78 -60.07
N ILE A 559 -11.88 -3.55 -60.90
CA ILE A 559 -11.21 -3.21 -62.18
C ILE A 559 -9.70 -2.86 -62.17
N ALA A 560 -8.93 -3.91 -62.48
CA ALA A 560 -7.90 -4.08 -63.52
C ALA A 560 -7.08 -2.90 -64.07
N ALA A 561 -5.76 -3.08 -64.04
CA ALA A 561 -4.72 -2.93 -65.08
C ALA A 561 -3.39 -2.71 -64.31
N SER A 562 -2.28 -3.41 -64.53
CA SER A 562 -1.71 -4.17 -65.65
C SER A 562 -0.61 -5.07 -65.11
#